data_AF-A0A7K9A0Q0-F1
#
_entry.id   AF-A0A7K9A0Q0-F1
#
_cell.length_a   1.000
_cell.length_b   1.000
_cell.length_c   1.000
_cell.angle_alpha   90.00
_cell.angle_beta   90.00
_cell.angle_gamma   90.00
#
_symmetry.space_group_name_H-M   'P 1'
#
loop_
_entity.id
_entity.type
_entity.pdbx_description
1 polymer ?
#
loop_
_entity_poly.entity_id
_entity_poly.type
_entity_poly.pdbx_seq_one_letter_code
_entity_poly.pdbx_strand_id
1 'polypeptide(L)'
;VPPSIYKPPKEKKQLEAIKEKNLQKANDLLLKANTDRFRCATMKPEKREVCYKILSDVKIPQYKDEKLLKYLKISQVSRGCEWRLQIDNIPIKLNTAAILREGALYQRKMEEELKRVENLQQGAGNPSEFLEWQKQMRGKDLEEQLAEIECRRLQGKLSHEEAVLARQNVIQENKKKADLLREEKAELMHQHAEKRLQEQKEMKELAEQVMEGHKNVKEVKMKLQQYKQQIAHQVSEESGELLRQALEEEEEKAKKRYELIQQIRALESIPGIRHKFVDLTETPGHGLFGEMSIVELRERLALLKEAQKAAEEEKRDQIIHEKQAKEQLILETLDQISQFRAELGRAAALKQEEKKRRSQSSEKPMKDERILNLQKKIVEKKMERKKQAGLL
;
A
#
# COMPACT_ATOMS: atom_id res chain seq x y z
N VAL A 1 7.59 -2.57 -36.69
CA VAL A 1 6.92 -2.83 -35.39
C VAL A 1 5.57 -2.11 -35.38
N PRO A 2 4.44 -2.76 -35.07
CA PRO A 2 3.13 -2.10 -35.02
C PRO A 2 3.07 -0.90 -34.05
N PRO A 3 2.42 0.22 -34.44
CA PRO A 3 2.34 1.44 -33.61
C PRO A 3 1.45 1.31 -32.36
N SER A 4 0.83 0.15 -32.15
CA SER A 4 0.13 -0.21 -30.92
C SER A 4 1.10 -0.49 -29.76
N ILE A 5 2.30 -1.00 -30.03
CA ILE A 5 3.27 -1.42 -28.99
C ILE A 5 3.83 -0.23 -28.19
N TYR A 6 3.94 0.94 -28.82
CA TYR A 6 4.39 2.18 -28.18
C TYR A 6 3.27 2.95 -27.46
N LYS A 7 2.00 2.53 -27.59
CA LYS A 7 0.86 3.17 -26.92
C LYS A 7 0.58 2.45 -25.59
N PRO A 8 0.70 3.10 -24.42
CA PRO A 8 0.43 2.42 -23.16
C PRO A 8 -1.04 1.97 -23.10
N PRO A 9 -1.30 0.76 -22.56
CA PRO A 9 -2.62 0.15 -22.54
C PRO A 9 -3.61 0.95 -21.70
N LYS A 10 -4.91 0.75 -21.94
CA LYS A 10 -5.99 1.61 -21.44
C LYS A 10 -6.02 1.69 -19.91
N GLU A 11 -5.72 0.58 -19.23
CA GLU A 11 -5.67 0.47 -17.78
C GLU A 11 -4.53 1.33 -17.19
N LYS A 12 -3.36 1.40 -17.84
CA LYS A 12 -2.27 2.27 -17.37
C LYS A 12 -2.66 3.74 -17.41
N LYS A 13 -3.28 4.19 -18.51
CA LYS A 13 -3.80 5.56 -18.63
C LYS A 13 -4.88 5.89 -17.60
N GLN A 14 -5.75 4.93 -17.29
CA GLN A 14 -6.75 5.07 -16.22
C GLN A 14 -6.09 5.16 -14.83
N LEU A 15 -5.07 4.33 -14.55
CA LEU A 15 -4.30 4.37 -13.31
C LEU A 15 -3.50 5.69 -13.16
N GLU A 16 -2.97 6.22 -14.25
CA GLU A 16 -2.31 7.53 -14.29
C GLU A 16 -3.30 8.66 -13.95
N ALA A 17 -4.45 8.72 -14.61
CA ALA A 17 -5.50 9.70 -14.31
C ALA A 17 -6.09 9.56 -12.88
N ILE A 18 -6.09 8.35 -12.30
CA ILE A 18 -6.46 8.12 -10.89
C ILE A 18 -5.37 8.63 -9.94
N LYS A 19 -4.09 8.41 -10.24
CA LYS A 19 -2.97 8.96 -9.46
C LYS A 19 -2.99 10.49 -9.45
N GLU A 20 -3.20 11.12 -10.59
CA GLU A 20 -3.30 12.58 -10.71
C GLU A 20 -4.45 13.14 -9.86
N LYS A 21 -5.66 12.55 -9.97
CA LYS A 21 -6.82 12.94 -9.15
C LYS A 21 -6.61 12.72 -7.65
N ASN A 22 -5.88 11.67 -7.26
CA ASN A 22 -5.55 11.42 -5.86
C ASN A 22 -4.49 12.40 -5.34
N LEU A 23 -3.53 12.80 -6.17
CA LEU A 23 -2.49 13.78 -5.85
C LEU A 23 -3.11 15.19 -5.73
N GLN A 24 -4.02 15.55 -6.63
CA GLN A 24 -4.85 16.77 -6.51
C GLN A 24 -5.62 16.79 -5.18
N LYS A 25 -6.41 15.74 -4.89
CA LYS A 25 -7.14 15.62 -3.61
C LYS A 25 -6.24 15.67 -2.38
N ALA A 26 -5.04 15.10 -2.43
CA ALA A 26 -4.08 15.16 -1.34
C ALA A 26 -3.56 16.60 -1.13
N ASN A 27 -3.29 17.33 -2.21
CA ASN A 27 -2.92 18.75 -2.15
C ASN A 27 -4.08 19.61 -1.64
N ASP A 28 -5.32 19.37 -2.09
CA ASP A 28 -6.52 20.09 -1.62
C ASP A 28 -6.75 19.88 -0.12
N LEU A 29 -6.55 18.65 0.37
CA LEU A 29 -6.64 18.32 1.80
C LEU A 29 -5.49 18.94 2.60
N LEU A 30 -4.28 19.00 2.04
CA LEU A 30 -3.13 19.67 2.67
C LEU A 30 -3.32 21.19 2.72
N LEU A 31 -3.93 21.79 1.69
CA LEU A 31 -4.31 23.21 1.68
C LEU A 31 -5.34 23.48 2.78
N LYS A 32 -6.43 22.71 2.84
CA LYS A 32 -7.46 22.82 3.89
C LYS A 32 -6.90 22.62 5.30
N ALA A 33 -6.05 21.60 5.50
CA ALA A 33 -5.39 21.38 6.78
C ALA A 33 -4.41 22.50 7.19
N ASN A 34 -3.97 23.35 6.25
CA ASN A 34 -3.17 24.54 6.55
C ASN A 34 -4.03 25.81 6.72
N THR A 35 -5.16 25.96 6.03
CA THR A 35 -6.12 27.08 6.28
C THR A 35 -6.82 26.91 7.62
N ASP A 36 -7.24 25.69 7.94
CA ASP A 36 -8.05 25.36 9.11
C ASP A 36 -7.17 25.19 10.38
N ARG A 37 -5.90 25.61 10.29
CA ARG A 37 -4.88 25.46 11.32
C ARG A 37 -5.06 26.51 12.42
N PHE A 38 -5.63 26.09 13.55
CA PHE A 38 -5.80 26.92 14.76
C PHE A 38 -4.55 27.74 15.13
N ARG A 39 -4.73 28.99 15.57
CA ARG A 39 -3.65 29.91 16.00
C ARG A 39 -2.73 29.35 17.10
N CYS A 40 -3.16 28.35 17.86
CA CYS A 40 -2.31 27.65 18.84
C CYS A 40 -1.31 26.66 18.20
N ALA A 41 -1.59 26.16 16.99
CA ALA A 41 -0.72 25.27 16.22
C ALA A 41 0.27 26.03 15.32
N THR A 42 0.16 27.36 15.23
CA THR A 42 1.13 28.24 14.56
C THR A 42 2.10 28.84 15.57
N MET A 43 3.21 28.13 15.86
CA MET A 43 4.30 28.71 16.65
C MET A 43 4.89 29.95 15.95
N LYS A 44 4.95 31.07 16.68
CA LYS A 44 5.71 32.27 16.27
C LYS A 44 7.17 31.92 15.93
N PRO A 45 7.80 32.60 14.94
CA PRO A 45 9.18 32.31 14.53
C PRO A 45 10.17 32.43 15.68
N GLU A 46 10.05 33.49 16.51
CA GLU A 46 10.80 33.72 17.75
C GLU A 46 10.88 32.45 18.64
N LYS A 47 9.76 31.76 18.80
CA LYS A 47 9.65 30.57 19.65
C LYS A 47 10.10 29.29 18.94
N ARG A 48 10.15 29.27 17.60
CA ARG A 48 10.76 28.16 16.86
C ARG A 48 12.27 28.12 17.09
N GLU A 49 12.96 29.25 17.00
CA GLU A 49 14.42 29.29 17.21
C GLU A 49 14.83 28.82 18.61
N VAL A 50 14.08 29.24 19.63
CA VAL A 50 14.28 28.78 21.02
C VAL A 50 14.05 27.26 21.12
N CYS A 51 12.98 26.72 20.51
CA CYS A 51 12.76 25.28 20.49
C CYS A 51 13.81 24.51 19.67
N TYR A 52 14.33 25.06 18.57
CA TYR A 52 15.41 24.41 17.81
C TYR A 52 16.73 24.39 18.58
N LYS A 53 17.05 25.44 19.34
CA LYS A 53 18.21 25.45 20.26
C LYS A 53 18.05 24.39 21.37
N ILE A 54 16.90 24.37 22.05
CA ILE A 54 16.59 23.33 23.05
C ILE A 54 16.66 21.92 22.45
N LEU A 55 16.23 21.72 21.21
CA LEU A 55 16.33 20.43 20.50
C LEU A 55 17.74 20.07 20.03
N SER A 56 18.64 21.03 19.77
CA SER A 56 20.05 20.76 19.49
C SER A 56 20.87 20.49 20.75
N ASP A 57 20.49 21.12 21.87
CA ASP A 57 21.16 20.97 23.16
C ASP A 57 20.81 19.62 23.83
N VAL A 58 19.61 19.08 23.55
CA VAL A 58 19.26 17.68 23.84
C VAL A 58 19.99 16.74 22.86
N LYS A 59 21.28 16.51 23.12
CA LYS A 59 22.07 15.47 22.47
C LYS A 59 21.50 14.08 22.73
N ILE A 60 20.63 13.59 21.85
CA ILE A 60 20.18 12.20 21.84
C ILE A 60 21.40 11.28 21.62
N PRO A 61 21.78 10.41 22.57
CA PRO A 61 22.94 9.53 22.40
C PRO A 61 22.69 8.53 21.27
N GLN A 62 23.62 8.44 20.31
CA GLN A 62 23.51 7.51 19.16
C GLN A 62 23.87 6.06 19.53
N TYR A 63 23.15 5.49 20.50
CA TYR A 63 23.27 4.05 20.81
C TYR A 63 22.47 3.21 19.81
N LYS A 64 23.21 2.40 19.03
CA LYS A 64 22.66 1.46 18.04
C LYS A 64 22.13 0.19 18.72
N ASP A 65 20.99 0.29 19.42
CA ASP A 65 20.34 -0.84 20.08
C ASP A 65 19.01 -1.24 19.42
N GLU A 66 18.93 -2.47 18.92
CA GLU A 66 17.74 -3.03 18.26
C GLU A 66 16.51 -3.09 19.19
N LYS A 67 16.69 -2.98 20.51
CA LYS A 67 15.61 -2.89 21.50
C LYS A 67 14.62 -1.76 21.20
N LEU A 68 15.06 -0.62 20.65
CA LEU A 68 14.18 0.52 20.36
C LEU A 68 13.13 0.24 19.28
N LEU A 69 13.41 -0.65 18.32
CA LEU A 69 12.44 -1.07 17.29
C LEU A 69 11.22 -1.81 17.88
N LYS A 70 11.36 -2.40 19.08
CA LYS A 70 10.26 -3.07 19.78
C LYS A 70 9.29 -2.08 20.42
N TYR A 71 9.80 -0.93 20.91
CA TYR A 71 8.99 0.15 21.46
C TYR A 71 8.34 1.03 20.38
N LEU A 72 9.07 1.32 19.29
CA LEU A 72 8.54 2.12 18.17
C LEU A 72 7.28 1.50 17.53
N LYS A 73 7.17 0.16 17.48
CA LYS A 73 5.96 -0.54 17.00
C LYS A 73 4.72 -0.34 17.88
N ILE A 74 4.88 0.04 19.16
CA ILE A 74 3.74 0.35 20.04
C ILE A 74 3.19 1.74 19.72
N SER A 75 4.05 2.70 19.33
CA SER A 75 3.72 4.13 19.13
C SER A 75 2.80 4.46 17.93
N GLN A 76 2.42 3.46 17.13
CA GLN A 76 1.49 3.59 16.00
C GLN A 76 0.04 3.19 16.35
N VAL A 77 -0.20 2.63 17.55
CA VAL A 77 -1.54 2.40 18.07
C VAL A 77 -1.92 3.58 18.98
N SER A 78 -3.15 4.09 18.86
CA SER A 78 -3.77 5.05 19.80
C SER A 78 -3.04 6.39 20.07
N ARG A 79 -2.56 7.09 19.02
CA ARG A 79 -2.30 8.55 19.14
C ARG A 79 -3.54 9.43 19.36
N GLY A 80 -4.73 8.81 19.40
CA GLY A 80 -5.92 9.37 20.04
C GLY A 80 -6.20 8.65 21.36
N CYS A 81 -6.58 9.42 22.39
CA CYS A 81 -7.18 8.97 23.65
C CYS A 81 -6.31 8.36 24.77
N GLU A 82 -4.98 8.44 24.74
CA GLU A 82 -4.18 8.13 25.94
C GLU A 82 -4.10 9.31 26.94
N TRP A 83 -3.92 10.54 26.44
CA TRP A 83 -3.97 11.79 27.24
C TRP A 83 -5.27 12.02 28.02
N ARG A 84 -6.32 11.26 27.74
CA ARG A 84 -7.63 11.38 28.41
C ARG A 84 -7.73 10.52 29.68
N LEU A 85 -6.78 9.60 29.92
CA LEU A 85 -6.77 8.66 31.06
C LEU A 85 -5.89 9.11 32.24
N GLN A 86 -5.15 10.21 32.09
CA GLN A 86 -4.26 10.75 33.15
C GLN A 86 -4.85 11.95 33.90
N ILE A 87 -6.00 12.48 33.45
CA ILE A 87 -6.63 13.68 34.03
C ILE A 87 -7.39 13.33 35.33
N ASP A 88 -7.90 12.09 35.43
CA ASP A 88 -8.81 11.64 36.49
C ASP A 88 -8.20 11.61 37.90
N ASN A 89 -6.87 11.71 38.02
CA ASN A 89 -6.14 11.66 39.30
C ASN A 89 -5.31 12.93 39.58
N ILE A 90 -5.66 14.08 38.98
CA ILE A 90 -5.13 15.36 39.44
C ILE A 90 -5.78 15.68 40.79
N PRO A 91 -5.02 16.00 41.86
CA PRO A 91 -5.58 16.38 43.16
C PRO A 91 -6.20 17.78 43.07
N ILE A 92 -7.45 17.85 42.60
CA ILE A 92 -8.23 19.08 42.54
C ILE A 92 -8.47 19.57 43.98
N LYS A 93 -7.86 20.70 44.34
CA LYS A 93 -8.21 21.42 45.57
C LYS A 93 -9.70 21.76 45.52
N LEU A 94 -10.47 21.19 46.45
CA LEU A 94 -11.93 21.34 46.53
C LEU A 94 -12.31 22.75 47.01
N ASN A 95 -12.15 23.73 46.13
CA ASN A 95 -12.75 25.05 46.31
C ASN A 95 -14.28 24.91 46.33
N THR A 96 -14.98 25.79 47.04
CA THR A 96 -16.45 25.77 47.21
C THR A 96 -17.20 25.65 45.87
N ALA A 97 -16.79 26.42 44.85
CA ALA A 97 -17.35 26.35 43.50
C ALA A 97 -17.06 25.03 42.76
N ALA A 98 -16.05 24.25 43.13
CA ALA A 98 -15.86 22.89 42.60
C ALA A 98 -16.89 21.93 43.20
N ILE A 99 -17.05 21.94 44.53
CA ILE A 99 -18.03 21.14 45.28
C ILE A 99 -19.43 21.39 44.74
N LEU A 100 -19.89 22.64 44.68
CA LEU A 100 -21.25 22.96 44.24
C LEU A 100 -21.52 22.59 42.77
N ARG A 101 -20.51 22.63 41.88
CA ARG A 101 -20.65 22.18 40.49
C ARG A 101 -20.72 20.65 40.37
N GLU A 102 -20.01 19.92 41.21
CA GLU A 102 -20.06 18.46 41.26
C GLU A 102 -21.39 17.97 41.89
N GLY A 103 -21.84 18.62 42.97
CA GLY A 103 -23.16 18.38 43.57
C GLY A 103 -24.29 18.60 42.57
N ALA A 104 -24.32 19.74 41.89
CA ALA A 104 -25.32 20.04 40.86
C ALA A 104 -25.27 19.06 39.66
N LEU A 105 -24.10 18.46 39.36
CA LEU A 105 -23.96 17.43 38.33
C LEU A 105 -24.57 16.09 38.79
N TYR A 106 -24.38 15.72 40.05
CA TYR A 106 -25.02 14.51 40.60
C TYR A 106 -26.52 14.68 40.83
N GLN A 107 -26.97 15.85 41.28
CA GLN A 107 -28.40 16.18 41.42
C GLN A 107 -29.13 16.04 40.08
N ARG A 108 -28.59 16.55 38.98
CA ARG A 108 -29.16 16.35 37.63
C ARG A 108 -29.25 14.87 37.23
N LYS A 109 -28.23 14.06 37.53
CA LYS A 109 -28.28 12.60 37.26
C LYS A 109 -29.32 11.89 38.11
N MET A 110 -29.48 12.31 39.37
CA MET A 110 -30.50 11.79 40.26
C MET A 110 -31.91 12.17 39.77
N GLU A 111 -32.12 13.41 39.32
CA GLU A 111 -33.34 13.82 38.62
C GLU A 111 -33.60 13.01 37.33
N GLU A 112 -32.56 12.73 36.54
CA GLU A 112 -32.67 11.96 35.28
C GLU A 112 -33.10 10.51 35.56
N GLU A 113 -32.51 9.84 36.55
CA GLU A 113 -32.90 8.48 36.94
C GLU A 113 -34.24 8.46 37.72
N LEU A 114 -34.60 9.51 38.47
CA LEU A 114 -35.94 9.66 39.06
C LEU A 114 -37.02 9.77 37.97
N LYS A 115 -36.85 10.70 37.01
CA LYS A 115 -37.74 10.85 35.85
C LYS A 115 -37.82 9.55 35.05
N ARG A 116 -36.74 8.78 34.96
CA ARG A 116 -36.76 7.44 34.37
C ARG A 116 -37.63 6.48 35.18
N VAL A 117 -37.48 6.39 36.49
CA VAL A 117 -38.31 5.53 37.36
C VAL A 117 -39.78 5.93 37.31
N GLU A 118 -40.09 7.24 37.31
CA GLU A 118 -41.45 7.77 37.13
C GLU A 118 -42.06 7.32 35.79
N ASN A 119 -41.30 7.43 34.68
CA ASN A 119 -41.74 6.95 33.38
C ASN A 119 -42.00 5.44 33.36
N LEU A 120 -41.16 4.64 34.04
CA LEU A 120 -41.39 3.19 34.18
C LEU A 120 -42.64 2.89 35.02
N GLN A 121 -42.91 3.66 36.08
CA GLN A 121 -44.13 3.56 36.88
C GLN A 121 -45.38 3.96 36.08
N GLN A 122 -45.25 4.89 35.12
CA GLN A 122 -46.30 5.24 34.15
C GLN A 122 -46.47 4.19 33.02
N GLY A 123 -45.69 3.11 33.03
CA GLY A 123 -45.79 2.01 32.05
C GLY A 123 -44.95 2.18 30.79
N ALA A 124 -44.00 3.12 30.75
CA ALA A 124 -43.05 3.22 29.64
C ALA A 124 -42.13 1.97 29.57
N GLY A 125 -41.86 1.47 28.37
CA GLY A 125 -40.98 0.32 28.16
C GLY A 125 -39.49 0.65 28.37
N ASN A 126 -38.73 -0.29 28.94
CA ASN A 126 -37.28 -0.16 29.09
C ASN A 126 -36.55 -0.38 27.73
N PRO A 127 -35.83 0.61 27.18
CA PRO A 127 -35.09 0.43 25.92
C PRO A 127 -33.77 -0.34 26.08
N SER A 128 -33.35 -0.72 27.29
CA SER A 128 -32.04 -1.36 27.53
C SER A 128 -31.90 -2.67 26.77
N GLU A 129 -32.91 -3.54 26.82
CA GLU A 129 -32.90 -4.84 26.14
C GLU A 129 -32.74 -4.69 24.62
N PHE A 130 -33.46 -3.76 24.01
CA PHE A 130 -33.32 -3.45 22.58
C PHE A 130 -31.94 -2.88 22.23
N LEU A 131 -31.39 -2.00 23.07
CA LEU A 131 -30.05 -1.43 22.88
C LEU A 131 -28.93 -2.46 23.12
N GLU A 132 -29.16 -3.44 23.98
CA GLU A 132 -28.23 -4.55 24.23
C GLU A 132 -28.29 -5.59 23.10
N TRP A 133 -29.50 -5.96 22.65
CA TRP A 133 -29.70 -6.75 21.43
C TRP A 133 -29.06 -6.08 20.20
N GLN A 134 -29.27 -4.77 20.00
CA GLN A 134 -28.66 -4.04 18.89
C GLN A 134 -27.13 -4.04 18.96
N LYS A 135 -26.53 -3.97 20.16
CA LYS A 135 -25.08 -4.11 20.35
C LYS A 135 -24.60 -5.53 20.06
N GLN A 136 -25.35 -6.56 20.48
CA GLN A 136 -25.03 -7.95 20.20
C GLN A 136 -25.10 -8.28 18.70
N MET A 137 -26.15 -7.83 18.01
CA MET A 137 -26.28 -8.02 16.56
C MET A 137 -25.15 -7.33 15.80
N ARG A 138 -24.87 -6.05 16.09
CA ARG A 138 -23.70 -5.35 15.50
C ARG A 138 -22.36 -6.00 15.81
N GLY A 139 -22.25 -6.72 16.94
CA GLY A 139 -21.10 -7.55 17.27
C GLY A 139 -20.98 -8.75 16.33
N LYS A 140 -22.05 -9.53 16.18
CA LYS A 140 -22.13 -10.67 15.26
C LYS A 140 -21.88 -10.26 13.81
N ASP A 141 -22.53 -9.18 13.34
CA ASP A 141 -22.35 -8.63 11.99
C ASP A 141 -20.87 -8.32 11.70
N LEU A 142 -20.13 -7.82 12.70
CA LEU A 142 -18.70 -7.51 12.61
C LEU A 142 -17.83 -8.77 12.66
N GLU A 143 -18.16 -9.73 13.53
CA GLU A 143 -17.46 -11.00 13.66
C GLU A 143 -17.59 -11.84 12.37
N GLU A 144 -18.78 -11.90 11.78
CA GLU A 144 -19.02 -12.55 10.48
C GLU A 144 -18.26 -11.85 9.34
N GLN A 145 -18.24 -10.52 9.29
CA GLN A 145 -17.42 -9.78 8.31
C GLN A 145 -15.92 -10.06 8.45
N LEU A 146 -15.40 -10.14 9.69
CA LEU A 146 -14.00 -10.48 9.95
C LEU A 146 -13.69 -11.94 9.55
N ALA A 147 -14.61 -12.87 9.83
CA ALA A 147 -14.48 -14.26 9.43
C ALA A 147 -14.53 -14.44 7.90
N GLU A 148 -15.40 -13.70 7.20
CA GLU A 148 -15.42 -13.65 5.74
C GLU A 148 -14.12 -13.12 5.15
N ILE A 149 -13.59 -12.01 5.67
CA ILE A 149 -12.31 -11.44 5.23
C ILE A 149 -11.18 -12.45 5.40
N GLU A 150 -11.13 -13.18 6.52
CA GLU A 150 -10.16 -14.25 6.73
C GLU A 150 -10.38 -15.44 5.78
N CYS A 151 -11.63 -15.86 5.55
CA CYS A 151 -11.95 -16.92 4.59
C CYS A 151 -11.49 -16.54 3.16
N ARG A 152 -11.80 -15.33 2.68
CA ARG A 152 -11.37 -14.82 1.38
C ARG A 152 -9.83 -14.75 1.30
N ARG A 153 -9.16 -14.32 2.38
CA ARG A 153 -7.68 -14.30 2.49
C ARG A 153 -7.07 -15.70 2.42
N LEU A 154 -7.72 -16.71 3.00
CA LEU A 154 -7.26 -18.10 2.96
C LEU A 154 -7.55 -18.76 1.60
N GLN A 155 -8.72 -18.51 1.00
CA GLN A 155 -9.05 -18.95 -0.36
C GLN A 155 -8.01 -18.43 -1.38
N GLY A 156 -7.61 -17.16 -1.29
CA GLY A 156 -6.55 -16.60 -2.13
C GLY A 156 -5.18 -17.28 -1.95
N LYS A 157 -4.86 -17.74 -0.72
CA LYS A 157 -3.65 -18.53 -0.45
C LYS A 157 -3.76 -19.95 -1.00
N LEU A 158 -4.93 -20.59 -0.88
CA LEU A 158 -5.18 -21.94 -1.41
C LEU A 158 -5.07 -21.95 -2.94
N SER A 159 -5.75 -21.02 -3.61
CA SER A 159 -5.71 -20.85 -5.07
C SER A 159 -4.27 -20.60 -5.58
N HIS A 160 -3.44 -19.88 -4.83
CA HIS A 160 -2.02 -19.71 -5.18
C HIS A 160 -1.23 -21.03 -5.11
N GLU A 161 -1.40 -21.83 -4.05
CA GLU A 161 -0.74 -23.13 -3.92
C GLU A 161 -1.20 -24.12 -5.01
N GLU A 162 -2.51 -24.15 -5.31
CA GLU A 162 -3.10 -24.95 -6.39
C GLU A 162 -2.60 -24.52 -7.78
N ALA A 163 -2.45 -23.21 -8.03
CA ALA A 163 -1.90 -22.69 -9.27
C ALA A 163 -0.40 -22.99 -9.45
N VAL A 164 0.37 -23.14 -8.36
CA VAL A 164 1.77 -23.58 -8.42
C VAL A 164 1.85 -25.09 -8.72
N LEU A 165 1.03 -25.91 -8.06
CA LEU A 165 0.91 -27.35 -8.35
C LEU A 165 0.51 -27.61 -9.81
N ALA A 166 -0.50 -26.90 -10.32
CA ALA A 166 -0.92 -27.02 -11.71
C ALA A 166 0.21 -26.69 -12.70
N ARG A 167 1.05 -25.69 -12.40
CA ARG A 167 2.24 -25.37 -13.19
C ARG A 167 3.31 -26.46 -13.11
N GLN A 168 3.53 -27.07 -11.93
CA GLN A 168 4.46 -28.19 -11.79
C GLN A 168 4.00 -29.41 -12.59
N ASN A 169 2.71 -29.76 -12.56
CA ASN A 169 2.13 -30.82 -13.38
C ASN A 169 2.36 -30.60 -14.88
N VAL A 170 2.03 -29.40 -15.40
CA VAL A 170 2.23 -29.06 -16.81
C VAL A 170 3.71 -29.12 -17.22
N ILE A 171 4.63 -28.72 -16.35
CA ILE A 171 6.07 -28.87 -16.59
C ILE A 171 6.49 -30.36 -16.65
N GLN A 172 5.97 -31.20 -15.75
CA GLN A 172 6.24 -32.64 -15.78
C GLN A 172 5.66 -33.34 -17.02
N GLU A 173 4.46 -32.97 -17.45
CA GLU A 173 3.89 -33.46 -18.71
C GLU A 173 4.70 -33.02 -19.93
N ASN A 174 5.13 -31.76 -19.97
CA ASN A 174 5.90 -31.23 -21.09
C ASN A 174 7.32 -31.81 -21.15
N LYS A 175 7.94 -32.16 -20.00
CA LYS A 175 9.16 -32.99 -19.97
C LYS A 175 8.89 -34.33 -20.66
N LYS A 176 7.93 -35.13 -20.17
CA LYS A 176 7.58 -36.44 -20.74
C LYS A 176 7.29 -36.41 -22.24
N LYS A 177 6.55 -35.38 -22.71
CA LYS A 177 6.24 -35.20 -24.14
C LYS A 177 7.49 -34.84 -24.97
N ALA A 178 8.44 -34.08 -24.42
CA ALA A 178 9.71 -33.78 -25.07
C ALA A 178 10.69 -34.97 -25.05
N ASP A 179 10.63 -35.81 -24.01
CA ASP A 179 11.42 -37.04 -23.91
C ASP A 179 10.93 -38.07 -24.96
N LEU A 180 9.61 -38.32 -25.06
CA LEU A 180 9.01 -39.16 -26.10
C LEU A 180 9.34 -38.65 -27.52
N LEU A 181 9.18 -37.36 -27.79
CA LEU A 181 9.53 -36.77 -29.09
C LEU A 181 11.03 -36.88 -29.42
N ARG A 182 11.90 -36.99 -28.40
CA ARG A 182 13.34 -37.22 -28.57
C ARG A 182 13.63 -38.68 -28.91
N GLU A 183 12.88 -39.62 -28.34
CA GLU A 183 12.93 -41.06 -28.66
C GLU A 183 12.44 -41.29 -30.10
N GLU A 184 11.24 -40.82 -30.45
CA GLU A 184 10.69 -40.84 -31.83
C GLU A 184 11.67 -40.26 -32.85
N LYS A 185 12.30 -39.11 -32.53
CA LYS A 185 13.29 -38.48 -33.39
C LYS A 185 14.57 -39.30 -33.50
N ALA A 186 15.01 -40.00 -32.45
CA ALA A 186 16.16 -40.88 -32.51
C ALA A 186 15.89 -42.06 -33.45
N GLU A 187 14.73 -42.71 -33.33
CA GLU A 187 14.29 -43.80 -34.23
C GLU A 187 14.27 -43.36 -35.70
N LEU A 188 13.68 -42.20 -36.00
CA LEU A 188 13.67 -41.64 -37.36
C LEU A 188 15.09 -41.32 -37.88
N MET A 189 15.99 -40.85 -37.02
CA MET A 189 17.41 -40.63 -37.38
C MET A 189 18.15 -41.95 -37.65
N HIS A 190 17.86 -43.02 -36.91
CA HIS A 190 18.40 -44.36 -37.17
C HIS A 190 17.92 -44.90 -38.52
N GLN A 191 16.60 -44.88 -38.78
CA GLN A 191 16.02 -45.31 -40.07
C GLN A 191 16.58 -44.51 -41.26
N HIS A 192 16.83 -43.21 -41.08
CA HIS A 192 17.46 -42.39 -42.12
C HIS A 192 18.94 -42.76 -42.33
N ALA A 193 19.70 -43.04 -41.27
CA ALA A 193 21.09 -43.48 -41.38
C ALA A 193 21.20 -44.85 -42.10
N GLU A 194 20.28 -45.78 -41.84
CA GLU A 194 20.19 -47.07 -42.53
C GLU A 194 19.91 -46.90 -44.03
N LYS A 195 18.93 -46.07 -44.40
CA LYS A 195 18.62 -45.74 -45.80
C LYS A 195 19.81 -45.09 -46.52
N ARG A 196 20.47 -44.13 -45.88
CA ARG A 196 21.69 -43.51 -46.43
C ARG A 196 22.85 -44.51 -46.60
N LEU A 197 22.90 -45.58 -45.80
CA LEU A 197 23.86 -46.68 -45.97
C LEU A 197 23.47 -47.64 -47.11
N GLN A 198 22.17 -47.84 -47.37
CA GLN A 198 21.65 -48.59 -48.52
C GLN A 198 21.93 -47.84 -49.84
N GLU A 199 21.53 -46.58 -49.93
CA GLU A 199 21.82 -45.68 -51.05
C GLU A 199 23.34 -45.62 -51.37
N GLN A 200 24.20 -45.64 -50.35
CA GLN A 200 25.66 -45.66 -50.52
C GLN A 200 26.22 -47.01 -51.04
N LYS A 201 25.48 -48.11 -50.96
CA LYS A 201 25.85 -49.39 -51.58
C LYS A 201 25.39 -49.40 -53.03
N GLU A 202 24.12 -49.10 -53.27
CA GLU A 202 23.53 -48.98 -54.61
C GLU A 202 24.33 -48.02 -55.50
N MET A 203 24.72 -46.85 -54.99
CA MET A 203 25.55 -45.88 -55.72
C MET A 203 27.00 -46.35 -55.96
N LYS A 204 27.54 -47.27 -55.16
CA LYS A 204 28.85 -47.89 -55.42
C LYS A 204 28.73 -48.97 -56.49
N GLU A 205 27.73 -49.83 -56.40
CA GLU A 205 27.43 -50.87 -57.39
C GLU A 205 27.18 -50.25 -58.77
N LEU A 206 26.43 -49.14 -58.84
CA LEU A 206 26.24 -48.34 -60.06
C LEU A 206 27.55 -47.70 -60.54
N ALA A 207 28.39 -47.17 -59.65
CA ALA A 207 29.68 -46.60 -60.02
C ALA A 207 30.67 -47.65 -60.55
N GLU A 208 30.63 -48.86 -60.00
CA GLU A 208 31.42 -50.02 -60.46
C GLU A 208 30.96 -50.45 -61.86
N GLN A 209 29.65 -50.59 -62.10
CA GLN A 209 29.07 -50.86 -63.42
C GLN A 209 29.44 -49.77 -64.45
N VAL A 210 29.38 -48.49 -64.08
CA VAL A 210 29.79 -47.37 -64.96
C VAL A 210 31.30 -47.38 -65.23
N MET A 211 32.12 -47.74 -64.24
CA MET A 211 33.56 -47.92 -64.41
C MET A 211 33.89 -49.09 -65.33
N GLU A 212 33.13 -50.18 -65.30
CA GLU A 212 33.23 -51.30 -66.25
C GLU A 212 32.79 -50.90 -67.66
N GLY A 213 31.66 -50.19 -67.80
CA GLY A 213 31.24 -49.56 -69.05
C GLY A 213 32.33 -48.65 -69.62
N HIS A 214 33.02 -47.86 -68.78
CA HIS A 214 34.15 -47.03 -69.18
C HIS A 214 35.41 -47.82 -69.57
N LYS A 215 35.69 -49.00 -68.99
CA LYS A 215 36.76 -49.90 -69.47
C LYS A 215 36.43 -50.36 -70.89
N ASN A 216 35.22 -50.91 -71.08
CA ASN A 216 34.74 -51.44 -72.36
C ASN A 216 34.74 -50.35 -73.47
N VAL A 217 34.26 -49.14 -73.15
CA VAL A 217 34.28 -47.99 -74.07
C VAL A 217 35.70 -47.52 -74.36
N LYS A 218 36.64 -47.57 -73.41
CA LYS A 218 38.06 -47.27 -73.67
C LYS A 218 38.66 -48.28 -74.65
N GLU A 219 38.39 -49.57 -74.49
CA GLU A 219 38.86 -50.60 -75.43
C GLU A 219 38.32 -50.41 -76.85
N VAL A 220 37.01 -50.12 -76.98
CA VAL A 220 36.40 -49.80 -78.28
C VAL A 220 36.98 -48.50 -78.86
N LYS A 221 37.23 -47.48 -78.03
CA LYS A 221 37.86 -46.22 -78.46
C LYS A 221 39.30 -46.42 -78.91
N MET A 222 40.09 -47.26 -78.25
CA MET A 222 41.46 -47.60 -78.68
C MET A 222 41.45 -48.27 -80.06
N LYS A 223 40.56 -49.25 -80.28
CA LYS A 223 40.36 -49.89 -81.60
C LYS A 223 39.96 -48.85 -82.66
N LEU A 224 39.02 -47.96 -82.35
CA LEU A 224 38.61 -46.88 -83.25
C LEU A 224 39.71 -45.85 -83.50
N GLN A 225 40.58 -45.56 -82.52
CA GLN A 225 41.72 -44.65 -82.70
C GLN A 225 42.78 -45.23 -83.63
N GLN A 226 43.02 -46.55 -83.61
CA GLN A 226 43.90 -47.21 -84.57
C GLN A 226 43.39 -47.02 -86.01
N TYR A 227 42.09 -47.24 -86.26
CA TYR A 227 41.49 -46.95 -87.58
C TYR A 227 41.50 -45.45 -87.94
N LYS A 228 41.23 -44.55 -86.97
CA LYS A 228 41.26 -43.11 -87.24
C LYS A 228 42.68 -42.56 -87.46
N GLN A 229 43.72 -43.18 -86.91
CA GLN A 229 45.11 -42.79 -87.19
C GLN A 229 45.51 -43.12 -88.63
N GLN A 230 45.00 -44.22 -89.19
CA GLN A 230 45.20 -44.57 -90.61
C GLN A 230 44.57 -43.51 -91.53
N ILE A 231 43.35 -43.05 -91.22
CA ILE A 231 42.64 -42.00 -91.99
C ILE A 231 43.26 -40.62 -91.76
N ALA A 232 43.65 -40.29 -90.53
CA ALA A 232 44.24 -38.99 -90.22
C ALA A 232 45.61 -38.78 -90.86
N HIS A 233 46.39 -39.85 -91.10
CA HIS A 233 47.63 -39.79 -91.87
C HIS A 233 47.34 -39.27 -93.29
N GLN A 234 46.37 -39.89 -93.97
CA GLN A 234 45.94 -39.55 -95.33
C GLN A 234 45.49 -38.08 -95.44
N VAL A 235 44.71 -37.57 -94.49
CA VAL A 235 44.19 -36.18 -94.50
C VAL A 235 45.20 -35.16 -93.96
N SER A 236 46.21 -35.58 -93.19
CA SER A 236 47.29 -34.69 -92.74
C SER A 236 48.23 -34.27 -93.87
N GLU A 237 48.35 -35.12 -94.90
CA GLU A 237 49.06 -34.81 -96.14
C GLU A 237 48.34 -33.71 -96.94
N GLU A 238 47.01 -33.68 -96.90
CA GLU A 238 46.17 -32.70 -97.62
C GLU A 238 46.06 -31.33 -96.91
N SER A 239 46.01 -31.32 -95.56
CA SER A 239 45.62 -30.13 -94.80
C SER A 239 46.77 -29.17 -94.42
N GLY A 240 48.02 -29.60 -94.58
CA GLY A 240 49.21 -28.76 -94.35
C GLY A 240 49.36 -27.59 -95.34
N GLU A 241 48.55 -27.56 -96.40
CA GLU A 241 48.61 -26.57 -97.47
C GLU A 241 47.91 -25.24 -97.12
N LEU A 242 46.92 -25.26 -96.22
CA LEU A 242 45.98 -24.14 -96.03
C LEU A 242 46.33 -23.16 -94.89
N LEU A 243 46.93 -23.62 -93.78
CA LEU A 243 47.03 -22.82 -92.54
C LEU A 243 47.91 -21.54 -92.66
N ARG A 244 48.69 -21.39 -93.74
CA ARG A 244 49.62 -20.27 -93.95
C ARG A 244 48.96 -18.92 -94.26
N GLN A 245 47.62 -18.81 -94.21
CA GLN A 245 46.86 -17.74 -94.87
C GLN A 245 46.07 -16.77 -93.94
N ALA A 246 46.05 -16.98 -92.62
CA ALA A 246 44.99 -16.39 -91.77
C ALA A 246 45.41 -15.70 -90.45
N LEU A 247 46.71 -15.43 -90.22
CA LEU A 247 47.22 -14.99 -88.90
C LEU A 247 47.34 -13.46 -88.74
N GLU A 248 46.84 -12.66 -89.67
CA GLU A 248 47.25 -11.25 -89.85
C GLU A 248 46.20 -10.19 -89.41
N GLU A 249 45.00 -10.58 -88.93
CA GLU A 249 43.82 -9.68 -88.92
C GLU A 249 43.34 -9.09 -87.57
N GLU A 250 43.66 -9.66 -86.40
CA GLU A 250 42.89 -9.38 -85.16
C GLU A 250 43.49 -8.36 -84.15
N GLU A 251 44.69 -7.82 -84.35
CA GLU A 251 45.39 -7.06 -83.29
C GLU A 251 44.78 -5.67 -82.95
N GLU A 252 43.88 -5.12 -83.77
CA GLU A 252 43.52 -3.69 -83.70
C GLU A 252 42.54 -3.28 -82.57
N LYS A 253 41.66 -4.19 -82.13
CA LYS A 253 40.30 -3.78 -81.66
C LYS A 253 40.20 -3.30 -80.20
N ALA A 254 41.25 -3.42 -79.39
CA ALA A 254 41.13 -3.42 -77.91
C ALA A 254 41.04 -2.05 -77.18
N LYS A 255 41.13 -0.90 -77.86
CA LYS A 255 41.63 0.37 -77.23
C LYS A 255 40.61 1.33 -76.57
N LYS A 256 39.30 1.07 -76.51
CA LYS A 256 38.27 2.12 -76.22
C LYS A 256 37.36 1.78 -75.01
N ARG A 257 37.68 2.18 -73.76
CA ARG A 257 36.89 1.70 -72.58
C ARG A 257 36.73 2.53 -71.27
N TYR A 258 37.31 3.72 -71.05
CA TYR A 258 37.67 4.09 -69.65
C TYR A 258 36.75 5.00 -68.77
N GLU A 259 36.38 6.23 -69.17
CA GLU A 259 36.48 7.37 -68.21
C GLU A 259 35.45 7.60 -67.08
N LEU A 260 34.12 7.66 -67.31
CA LEU A 260 33.27 8.63 -66.56
C LEU A 260 32.65 8.20 -65.20
N ILE A 261 33.31 8.49 -64.06
CA ILE A 261 32.88 8.21 -62.64
C ILE A 261 33.05 9.48 -61.70
N GLN A 262 32.12 9.88 -60.75
CA GLN A 262 32.25 10.56 -59.34
C GLN A 262 31.12 11.57 -58.71
N GLN A 263 30.89 11.72 -57.30
CA GLN A 263 30.20 12.79 -56.31
C GLN A 263 29.00 12.43 -55.24
N ILE A 264 28.32 13.11 -54.18
CA ILE A 264 28.11 14.43 -53.33
C ILE A 264 27.51 14.35 -51.78
N ARG A 265 26.98 15.40 -50.96
CA ARG A 265 26.49 15.50 -49.44
C ARG A 265 25.44 16.70 -49.01
N ALA A 266 24.86 17.20 -47.81
CA ALA A 266 24.64 17.10 -46.26
C ALA A 266 23.53 18.11 -45.52
N LEU A 267 23.12 18.13 -44.15
CA LEU A 267 21.98 18.96 -43.39
C LEU A 267 21.92 19.23 -41.76
N GLU A 268 21.07 20.15 -41.09
CA GLU A 268 20.62 20.36 -39.56
C GLU A 268 19.46 21.48 -39.20
N SER A 269 18.90 22.10 -38.05
CA SER A 269 18.88 22.23 -36.47
C SER A 269 17.69 23.10 -35.71
N ILE A 270 17.49 23.23 -34.31
CA ILE A 270 16.43 24.02 -33.42
C ILE A 270 16.74 24.22 -31.82
N PRO A 271 15.98 24.69 -30.68
CA PRO A 271 14.78 25.57 -30.15
C PRO A 271 15.07 26.61 -28.89
N GLY A 272 14.37 27.20 -27.80
CA GLY A 272 13.07 27.36 -26.91
C GLY A 272 13.27 28.35 -25.60
N ILE A 273 12.54 28.83 -24.48
CA ILE A 273 11.21 28.99 -23.63
C ILE A 273 11.34 30.19 -22.47
N ARG A 274 10.65 30.74 -21.35
CA ARG A 274 9.63 30.62 -20.14
C ARG A 274 9.22 32.05 -19.40
N HIS A 275 8.61 32.49 -18.20
CA HIS A 275 7.80 32.17 -16.88
C HIS A 275 7.19 33.43 -15.98
N LYS A 276 6.53 33.34 -14.73
CA LYS A 276 5.93 34.41 -13.71
C LYS A 276 5.67 33.93 -12.17
N PHE A 277 5.14 34.50 -11.00
CA PHE A 277 4.25 35.61 -10.32
C PHE A 277 4.65 35.98 -8.76
N VAL A 278 4.02 36.49 -7.60
CA VAL A 278 2.75 36.95 -6.76
C VAL A 278 3.15 37.65 -5.33
N ASP A 279 2.50 38.16 -4.19
CA ASP A 279 1.23 38.78 -3.49
C ASP A 279 1.54 39.24 -1.93
N LEU A 280 0.83 39.76 -0.82
CA LEU A 280 -0.51 40.28 -0.21
C LEU A 280 -0.43 41.05 1.27
N THR A 281 -1.50 41.44 2.10
CA THR A 281 -1.53 42.41 3.34
C THR A 281 -2.59 42.29 4.59
N GLU A 282 -2.65 43.17 5.70
CA GLU A 282 -3.53 43.18 7.01
C GLU A 282 -3.84 44.56 7.84
N THR A 283 -4.52 44.66 9.07
CA THR A 283 -5.21 45.90 9.77
C THR A 283 -5.40 46.08 11.40
N PRO A 284 -5.91 47.23 12.05
CA PRO A 284 -5.90 47.66 13.55
C PRO A 284 -7.21 48.19 14.40
N GLY A 285 -7.15 48.84 15.65
CA GLY A 285 -8.29 49.32 16.60
C GLY A 285 -8.09 50.32 17.88
N HIS A 286 -9.09 50.66 18.81
CA HIS A 286 -9.09 51.75 19.94
C HIS A 286 -10.11 51.73 21.24
N GLY A 287 -10.20 52.75 22.21
CA GLY A 287 -11.04 52.81 23.53
C GLY A 287 -11.31 54.17 24.38
N LEU A 288 -11.95 54.23 25.63
CA LEU A 288 -12.47 55.48 26.45
C LEU A 288 -12.72 55.43 28.08
N PHE A 289 -13.29 56.47 28.84
CA PHE A 289 -13.34 56.69 30.39
C PHE A 289 -14.47 57.63 31.12
N GLY A 290 -14.57 57.87 32.51
CA GLY A 290 -15.56 58.74 33.33
C GLY A 290 -15.42 59.01 34.95
N GLU A 291 -16.30 59.79 35.71
CA GLU A 291 -16.12 60.38 37.16
C GLU A 291 -17.37 60.71 38.18
N MET A 292 -17.23 61.33 39.43
CA MET A 292 -18.22 61.39 40.65
C MET A 292 -18.53 62.69 41.60
N SER A 293 -18.89 62.64 42.96
CA SER A 293 -19.72 63.67 43.82
C SER A 293 -19.50 63.96 45.42
N ILE A 294 -20.47 64.51 46.27
CA ILE A 294 -20.29 65.48 47.49
C ILE A 294 -20.77 65.28 49.05
N VAL A 295 -21.87 65.90 49.67
CA VAL A 295 -21.91 66.92 50.87
C VAL A 295 -22.15 66.74 52.48
N GLU A 296 -23.31 67.07 53.19
CA GLU A 296 -23.54 67.92 54.50
C GLU A 296 -23.62 67.35 56.02
N LEU A 297 -23.53 68.16 57.17
CA LEU A 297 -22.71 67.79 58.39
C LEU A 297 -23.19 67.62 59.91
N ARG A 298 -22.70 68.37 60.94
CA ARG A 298 -22.21 67.80 62.25
C ARG A 298 -23.18 67.02 63.18
N GLU A 299 -24.32 67.58 63.60
CA GLU A 299 -25.28 66.82 64.45
C GLU A 299 -26.02 65.75 63.65
N ARG A 300 -26.30 66.02 62.36
CA ARG A 300 -26.79 64.98 61.44
C ARG A 300 -25.78 63.84 61.36
N LEU A 301 -24.48 64.12 61.25
CA LEU A 301 -23.40 63.12 61.34
C LEU A 301 -23.34 62.40 62.70
N ALA A 302 -23.91 62.90 63.79
CA ALA A 302 -23.96 62.18 65.07
C ALA A 302 -25.07 61.13 65.06
N LEU A 303 -26.31 61.55 64.75
CA LEU A 303 -27.45 60.62 64.62
C LEU A 303 -27.24 59.62 63.48
N LEU A 304 -26.67 60.06 62.34
CA LEU A 304 -26.27 59.17 61.25
C LEU A 304 -25.19 58.17 61.69
N LYS A 305 -24.27 58.50 62.60
CA LYS A 305 -23.28 57.53 63.12
C LYS A 305 -23.92 56.47 64.02
N GLU A 306 -24.93 56.80 64.80
CA GLU A 306 -25.63 55.82 65.64
C GLU A 306 -26.53 54.90 64.80
N ALA A 307 -27.28 55.47 63.85
CA ALA A 307 -28.01 54.68 62.86
C ALA A 307 -27.06 53.83 61.99
N GLN A 308 -25.89 54.35 61.62
CA GLN A 308 -24.86 53.62 60.89
C GLN A 308 -24.28 52.45 61.71
N LYS A 309 -24.06 52.62 63.03
CA LYS A 309 -23.62 51.51 63.90
C LYS A 309 -24.66 50.41 64.00
N ALA A 310 -25.92 50.74 64.30
CA ALA A 310 -26.99 49.75 64.39
C ALA A 310 -27.18 49.00 63.05
N ALA A 311 -27.15 49.73 61.94
CA ALA A 311 -27.20 49.16 60.59
C ALA A 311 -25.86 48.50 60.14
N GLU A 312 -24.78 48.59 60.92
CA GLU A 312 -23.55 47.82 60.74
C GLU A 312 -23.62 46.53 61.57
N GLU A 313 -24.14 46.58 62.78
CA GLU A 313 -24.37 45.43 63.66
C GLU A 313 -25.37 44.45 63.04
N GLU A 314 -26.53 44.92 62.57
CA GLU A 314 -27.50 44.08 61.84
C GLU A 314 -26.86 43.41 60.61
N LYS A 315 -26.02 44.14 59.86
CA LYS A 315 -25.29 43.59 58.71
C LYS A 315 -24.21 42.59 59.12
N ARG A 316 -23.55 42.77 60.26
CA ARG A 316 -22.57 41.81 60.79
C ARG A 316 -23.26 40.50 61.13
N ASP A 317 -24.43 40.54 61.76
CA ASP A 317 -25.22 39.35 62.11
C ASP A 317 -25.78 38.65 60.87
N GLN A 318 -26.33 39.40 59.90
CA GLN A 318 -26.71 38.88 58.59
C GLN A 318 -25.53 38.17 57.90
N ILE A 319 -24.33 38.78 57.91
CA ILE A 319 -23.10 38.20 57.34
C ILE A 319 -22.67 36.93 58.10
N ILE A 320 -22.89 36.84 59.41
CA ILE A 320 -22.57 35.64 60.21
C ILE A 320 -23.52 34.50 59.84
N HIS A 321 -24.84 34.74 59.83
CA HIS A 321 -25.82 33.73 59.44
C HIS A 321 -25.67 33.28 57.98
N GLU A 322 -25.39 34.21 57.07
CA GLU A 322 -25.07 33.88 55.67
C GLU A 322 -23.83 32.98 55.55
N LYS A 323 -22.78 33.19 56.36
CA LYS A 323 -21.59 32.33 56.36
C LYS A 323 -21.94 30.93 56.88
N GLN A 324 -22.62 30.84 58.02
CA GLN A 324 -23.06 29.57 58.61
C GLN A 324 -23.91 28.75 57.63
N ALA A 325 -24.89 29.37 56.97
CA ALA A 325 -25.72 28.70 55.97
C ALA A 325 -24.93 28.24 54.73
N LYS A 326 -23.96 29.03 54.27
CA LYS A 326 -23.07 28.65 53.15
C LYS A 326 -22.14 27.50 53.53
N GLU A 327 -21.62 27.50 54.76
CA GLU A 327 -20.78 26.41 55.30
C GLU A 327 -21.57 25.11 55.44
N GLN A 328 -22.79 25.16 55.98
CA GLN A 328 -23.71 24.01 56.06
C GLN A 328 -24.01 23.42 54.67
N LEU A 329 -24.39 24.25 53.69
CA LEU A 329 -24.64 23.82 52.31
C LEU A 329 -23.41 23.15 51.65
N ILE A 330 -22.20 23.62 51.98
CA ILE A 330 -20.95 23.01 51.47
C ILE A 330 -20.70 21.64 52.10
N LEU A 331 -21.02 21.45 53.38
CA LEU A 331 -20.91 20.16 54.07
C LEU A 331 -21.94 19.16 53.53
N GLU A 332 -23.21 19.56 53.44
CA GLU A 332 -24.29 18.71 52.90
C GLU A 332 -24.00 18.26 51.46
N THR A 333 -23.48 19.16 50.61
CA THR A 333 -23.12 18.81 49.23
C THR A 333 -21.86 17.94 49.15
N LEU A 334 -20.90 18.08 50.07
CA LEU A 334 -19.76 17.14 50.20
C LEU A 334 -20.23 15.74 50.60
N ASP A 335 -21.16 15.63 51.56
CA ASP A 335 -21.69 14.34 52.01
C ASP A 335 -22.47 13.64 50.89
N GLN A 336 -23.33 14.36 50.16
CA GLN A 336 -24.00 13.85 48.95
C GLN A 336 -22.98 13.35 47.91
N ILE A 337 -21.94 14.15 47.60
CA ILE A 337 -20.86 13.76 46.68
C ILE A 337 -20.14 12.48 47.17
N SER A 338 -19.89 12.35 48.47
CA SER A 338 -19.22 11.18 49.04
C SER A 338 -20.03 9.90 48.83
N GLN A 339 -21.35 9.97 49.00
CA GLN A 339 -22.30 8.86 48.81
C GLN A 339 -22.34 8.45 47.34
N PHE A 340 -22.54 9.40 46.41
CA PHE A 340 -22.53 9.12 44.96
C PHE A 340 -21.19 8.52 44.49
N ARG A 341 -20.05 9.03 44.98
CA ARG A 341 -18.73 8.46 44.66
C ARG A 341 -18.57 7.03 45.20
N ALA A 342 -19.06 6.74 46.41
CA ALA A 342 -19.02 5.40 47.00
C ALA A 342 -19.96 4.42 46.28
N GLU A 343 -21.10 4.87 45.74
CA GLU A 343 -22.00 4.06 44.91
C GLU A 343 -21.42 3.77 43.54
N LEU A 344 -20.89 4.80 42.86
CA LEU A 344 -20.21 4.63 41.57
C LEU A 344 -18.98 3.73 41.69
N GLY A 345 -18.23 3.82 42.80
CA GLY A 345 -17.14 2.90 43.12
C GLY A 345 -17.60 1.45 43.27
N ARG A 346 -18.67 1.21 44.05
CA ARG A 346 -19.29 -0.12 44.21
C ARG A 346 -19.79 -0.68 42.88
N ALA A 347 -20.52 0.11 42.10
CA ALA A 347 -21.04 -0.29 40.79
C ALA A 347 -19.92 -0.55 39.76
N ALA A 348 -18.82 0.19 39.81
CA ALA A 348 -17.64 -0.04 38.98
C ALA A 348 -16.91 -1.33 39.38
N ALA A 349 -16.77 -1.61 40.68
CA ALA A 349 -16.18 -2.85 41.18
C ALA A 349 -16.99 -4.09 40.73
N LEU A 350 -18.31 -4.06 40.88
CA LEU A 350 -19.20 -5.13 40.41
C LEU A 350 -19.07 -5.35 38.89
N LYS A 351 -19.07 -4.28 38.09
CA LYS A 351 -18.88 -4.37 36.63
C LYS A 351 -17.49 -4.90 36.24
N GLN A 352 -16.44 -4.62 37.02
CA GLN A 352 -15.13 -5.25 36.82
C GLN A 352 -15.15 -6.74 37.19
N GLU A 353 -15.86 -7.14 38.25
CA GLU A 353 -15.97 -8.54 38.63
C GLU A 353 -16.79 -9.35 37.63
N GLU A 354 -17.94 -8.83 37.18
CA GLU A 354 -18.68 -9.39 36.06
C GLU A 354 -17.81 -9.54 34.82
N LYS A 355 -17.01 -8.52 34.47
CA LYS A 355 -16.11 -8.60 33.31
C LYS A 355 -15.03 -9.67 33.50
N LYS A 356 -14.47 -9.82 34.71
CA LYS A 356 -13.52 -10.90 35.05
C LYS A 356 -14.18 -12.27 34.89
N ARG A 357 -15.35 -12.49 35.54
CA ARG A 357 -16.15 -13.72 35.44
C ARG A 357 -16.48 -14.05 33.99
N ARG A 358 -17.02 -13.08 33.21
CA ARG A 358 -17.31 -13.23 31.77
C ARG A 358 -16.06 -13.54 30.94
N SER A 359 -14.90 -12.99 31.27
CA SER A 359 -13.62 -13.29 30.57
C SER A 359 -13.00 -14.64 30.94
N GLN A 360 -13.44 -15.24 32.07
CA GLN A 360 -13.08 -16.59 32.48
C GLN A 360 -14.05 -17.64 31.92
N SER A 361 -15.34 -17.29 31.81
CA SER A 361 -16.38 -18.14 31.22
C SER A 361 -16.47 -18.03 29.69
N SER A 362 -15.87 -16.99 29.08
CA SER A 362 -15.71 -16.92 27.64
C SER A 362 -14.64 -17.94 27.21
N GLU A 363 -15.09 -19.14 26.86
CA GLU A 363 -14.26 -20.09 26.12
C GLU A 363 -13.63 -19.39 24.91
N LYS A 364 -12.42 -19.84 24.53
CA LYS A 364 -11.66 -19.25 23.41
C LYS A 364 -12.59 -19.17 22.20
N PRO A 365 -12.75 -17.99 21.56
CA PRO A 365 -13.77 -17.79 20.52
C PRO A 365 -13.65 -18.90 19.47
N MET A 366 -14.73 -19.67 19.29
CA MET A 366 -14.74 -20.82 18.40
C MET A 366 -14.36 -20.34 17.00
N LYS A 367 -13.16 -20.71 16.56
CA LYS A 367 -12.66 -20.34 15.24
C LYS A 367 -13.51 -21.06 14.21
N ASP A 368 -14.16 -20.30 13.32
CA ASP A 368 -15.02 -20.83 12.27
C ASP A 368 -14.45 -22.11 11.65
N GLU A 369 -15.27 -23.14 11.59
CA GLU A 369 -14.91 -24.39 10.93
C GLU A 369 -14.47 -24.15 9.47
N ARG A 370 -15.06 -23.14 8.82
CA ARG A 370 -14.69 -22.62 7.50
C ARG A 370 -13.20 -22.23 7.44
N ILE A 371 -12.75 -21.43 8.41
CA ILE A 371 -11.36 -20.97 8.53
C ILE A 371 -10.43 -22.14 8.84
N LEU A 372 -10.80 -23.02 9.78
CA LEU A 372 -10.01 -24.19 10.15
C LEU A 372 -9.83 -25.17 8.98
N ASN A 373 -10.90 -25.43 8.22
CA ASN A 373 -10.88 -26.35 7.09
C ASN A 373 -10.11 -25.76 5.89
N LEU A 374 -10.17 -24.45 5.66
CA LEU A 374 -9.29 -23.78 4.69
C LEU A 374 -7.81 -23.85 5.11
N GLN A 375 -7.50 -23.71 6.41
CA GLN A 375 -6.13 -23.85 6.92
C GLN A 375 -5.58 -25.27 6.71
N LYS A 376 -6.38 -26.33 6.97
CA LYS A 376 -6.01 -27.72 6.67
C LYS A 376 -5.67 -27.92 5.20
N LYS A 377 -6.56 -27.51 4.28
CA LYS A 377 -6.34 -27.61 2.82
C LYS A 377 -5.07 -26.89 2.34
N ILE A 378 -4.75 -25.72 2.91
CA ILE A 378 -3.51 -24.99 2.57
C ILE A 378 -2.27 -25.76 3.04
N VAL A 379 -2.33 -26.46 4.18
CA VAL A 379 -1.23 -27.32 4.64
C VAL A 379 -1.10 -28.56 3.75
N GLU A 380 -2.20 -29.21 3.40
CA GLU A 380 -2.25 -30.35 2.47
C GLU A 380 -1.60 -30.00 1.12
N LYS A 381 -2.04 -28.91 0.47
CA LYS A 381 -1.47 -28.45 -0.82
C LYS A 381 0.00 -28.04 -0.71
N LYS A 382 0.44 -27.46 0.40
CA LYS A 382 1.87 -27.20 0.65
C LYS A 382 2.69 -28.48 0.80
N MET A 383 2.12 -29.55 1.36
CA MET A 383 2.78 -30.85 1.49
C MET A 383 2.80 -31.61 0.15
N GLU A 384 1.74 -31.53 -0.66
CA GLU A 384 1.76 -31.98 -2.07
C GLU A 384 2.88 -31.28 -2.85
N ARG A 385 2.97 -29.94 -2.74
CA ARG A 385 3.97 -29.12 -3.46
C ARG A 385 5.41 -29.48 -3.05
N LYS A 386 5.63 -29.75 -1.76
CA LYS A 386 6.92 -30.26 -1.25
C LYS A 386 7.25 -31.66 -1.81
N LYS A 387 6.27 -32.57 -1.89
CA LYS A 387 6.47 -33.90 -2.49
C LYS A 387 6.82 -33.79 -3.97
N GLN A 388 6.09 -33.00 -4.75
CA GLN A 388 6.39 -32.78 -6.17
C GLN A 388 7.75 -32.12 -6.40
N ALA A 389 8.14 -31.16 -5.55
CA ALA A 389 9.45 -30.51 -5.62
C ALA A 389 10.63 -31.42 -5.16
N GLY A 390 10.36 -32.54 -4.49
CA GLY A 390 11.35 -33.57 -4.15
C GLY A 390 11.38 -34.76 -5.13
N LEU A 391 10.57 -34.70 -6.20
CA LEU A 391 10.49 -35.69 -7.29
C LEU A 391 10.90 -35.07 -8.64
N LEU A 392 11.56 -33.89 -8.63
CA LEU A 392 11.84 -33.04 -9.79
C LEU A 392 13.32 -32.68 -9.93
#